data_AF-A0A7K9B870-F1
#
_entry.id   AF-A0A7K9B870-F1
#
_cell.length_a   1.000
_cell.length_b   1.000
_cell.length_c   1.000
_cell.angle_alpha   90.00
_cell.angle_beta   90.00
_cell.angle_gamma   90.00
#
_symmetry.space_group_name_H-M   'P 1'
#
loop_
_entity.id
_entity.type
_entity.pdbx_description
1 polymer ?
#
loop_
_entity_poly.entity_id
_entity_poly.type
_entity_poly.pdbx_seq_one_letter_code
_entity_poly.pdbx_strand_id
1 'polypeptide(L)'
;VAQEVSKVQGVAKVLVAQHDAYKGFLPEELTPLILATQKQFNYTHICAGASAFGKNLIPRVAAKLDVAPVSDIIEIKSPDTFVRTIYAGNIVCTVKCEENVKVFSVRGTSFEAAPVSGGSASLEKVTPPPPVGLSEWIEQKLTKSDRPELTSAKVVVSGGRGLKSGENFKLLYDLADQLHAAVGASRAAVDAGFVPNDMQVGQTGKIVAP
;
A
#
# COMPACT_ATOMS: atom_id res chain seq x y z
N VAL A 1 -13.56 -3.86 -8.85
CA VAL A 1 -12.43 -2.91 -8.83
C VAL A 1 -12.67 -1.65 -9.65
N ALA A 2 -12.48 -1.62 -10.98
CA ALA A 2 -12.53 -0.35 -11.73
C ALA A 2 -13.84 0.44 -11.55
N GLN A 3 -14.99 -0.24 -11.57
CA GLN A 3 -16.31 0.35 -11.30
C GLN A 3 -16.52 0.83 -9.85
N GLU A 4 -15.78 0.28 -8.89
CA GLU A 4 -15.84 0.73 -7.50
C GLU A 4 -14.99 1.99 -7.33
N VAL A 5 -13.79 1.99 -7.91
CA VAL A 5 -12.89 3.15 -7.93
C VAL A 5 -13.56 4.34 -8.61
N SER A 6 -14.35 4.14 -9.67
CA SER A 6 -15.05 5.23 -10.35
C SER A 6 -16.11 5.93 -9.49
N LYS A 7 -16.56 5.30 -8.40
CA LYS A 7 -17.54 5.87 -7.46
C LYS A 7 -16.89 6.65 -6.33
N VAL A 8 -15.56 6.60 -6.19
CA VAL A 8 -14.82 7.34 -5.16
C VAL A 8 -14.84 8.83 -5.49
N GLN A 9 -15.22 9.64 -4.52
CA GLN A 9 -15.25 11.09 -4.67
C GLN A 9 -13.84 11.64 -4.92
N GLY A 10 -13.72 12.58 -5.86
CA GLY A 10 -12.43 13.18 -6.25
C GLY A 10 -11.67 12.43 -7.35
N VAL A 11 -12.08 11.20 -7.70
CA VAL A 11 -11.55 10.51 -8.88
C VAL A 11 -12.23 11.06 -10.13
N ALA A 12 -11.45 11.67 -11.04
CA ALA A 12 -11.98 12.22 -12.29
C ALA A 12 -12.04 11.16 -13.41
N LYS A 13 -11.04 10.28 -13.48
CA LYS A 13 -10.90 9.27 -14.53
C LYS A 13 -10.21 8.02 -13.98
N VAL A 14 -10.64 6.85 -14.45
CA VAL A 14 -9.98 5.57 -14.18
C VAL A 14 -9.48 4.99 -15.49
N LEU A 15 -8.16 4.86 -15.60
CA LEU A 15 -7.52 4.19 -16.74
C LEU A 15 -7.45 2.69 -16.45
N VAL A 16 -7.94 1.88 -17.38
CA VAL A 16 -8.05 0.43 -17.24
C VAL A 16 -7.13 -0.24 -18.25
N ALA A 17 -6.03 -0.80 -17.75
CA ALA A 17 -5.13 -1.66 -18.50
C ALA A 17 -5.34 -3.11 -18.06
N GLN A 18 -5.56 -4.02 -19.00
CA GLN A 18 -5.77 -5.44 -18.71
C GLN A 18 -4.86 -6.29 -19.57
N HIS A 19 -3.99 -7.06 -18.92
CA HIS A 19 -3.07 -8.00 -19.57
C HIS A 19 -2.64 -9.07 -18.56
N ASP A 20 -2.38 -10.28 -19.02
CA ASP A 20 -1.94 -11.39 -18.15
C ASP A 20 -0.58 -11.11 -17.48
N ALA A 21 0.29 -10.36 -18.14
CA ALA A 21 1.58 -9.92 -17.59
C ALA A 21 1.47 -9.07 -16.31
N TYR A 22 0.28 -8.55 -15.99
CA TYR A 22 0.06 -7.79 -14.75
C TYR A 22 -0.34 -8.66 -13.56
N LYS A 23 -0.46 -9.98 -13.74
CA LYS A 23 -0.59 -10.93 -12.64
C LYS A 23 0.64 -10.82 -11.72
N GLY A 24 0.41 -10.91 -10.42
CA GLY A 24 1.48 -10.79 -9.42
C GLY A 24 2.03 -9.38 -9.20
N PHE A 25 1.57 -8.39 -9.96
CA PHE A 25 1.95 -6.98 -9.80
C PHE A 25 3.47 -6.73 -9.87
N LEU A 26 4.16 -7.41 -10.79
CA LEU A 26 5.60 -7.29 -10.98
C LEU A 26 6.00 -5.87 -11.44
N PRO A 27 6.95 -5.21 -10.78
CA PRO A 27 7.30 -3.81 -11.10
C PRO A 27 7.89 -3.64 -12.50
N GLU A 28 8.61 -4.64 -13.02
CA GLU A 28 9.14 -4.65 -14.37
C GLU A 28 8.06 -4.63 -15.44
N GLU A 29 6.92 -5.29 -15.21
CA GLU A 29 5.79 -5.31 -16.14
C GLU A 29 4.92 -4.05 -16.00
N LEU A 30 4.75 -3.55 -14.76
CA LEU A 30 3.92 -2.37 -14.49
C LEU A 30 4.60 -1.03 -14.83
N THR A 31 5.93 -0.95 -14.70
CA THR A 31 6.65 0.32 -14.94
C THR A 31 6.45 0.83 -16.38
N PRO A 32 6.61 0.02 -17.44
CA PRO A 32 6.35 0.47 -18.82
C PRO A 32 4.95 1.02 -19.03
N LEU A 33 3.93 0.44 -18.39
CA LEU A 33 2.55 0.92 -18.47
C LEU A 33 2.43 2.34 -17.87
N ILE A 34 3.03 2.56 -16.70
CA ILE A 34 3.02 3.87 -16.05
C ILE A 34 3.77 4.90 -16.88
N LEU A 35 4.91 4.54 -17.47
CA LEU A 35 5.69 5.43 -18.33
C LEU A 35 4.94 5.78 -19.63
N ALA A 36 4.29 4.80 -20.27
CA ALA A 36 3.47 5.04 -21.45
C ALA A 36 2.30 5.98 -21.13
N THR A 37 1.64 5.76 -20.00
CA THR A 37 0.57 6.60 -19.49
C THR A 37 1.08 8.02 -19.20
N GLN A 38 2.23 8.15 -18.53
CA GLN A 38 2.83 9.45 -18.24
C GLN A 38 3.18 10.21 -19.52
N LYS A 39 3.74 9.54 -20.53
CA LYS A 39 4.05 10.14 -21.83
C LYS A 39 2.80 10.66 -22.55
N GLN A 40 1.68 9.96 -22.40
CA GLN A 40 0.41 10.34 -23.05
C GLN A 40 -0.28 11.51 -22.34
N PHE A 41 -0.31 11.51 -21.00
CA PHE A 41 -1.15 12.43 -20.22
C PHE A 41 -0.38 13.53 -19.48
N ASN A 42 0.95 13.41 -19.36
CA ASN A 42 1.82 14.41 -18.72
C ASN A 42 1.37 14.79 -17.29
N TYR A 43 1.14 13.80 -16.42
CA TYR A 43 0.75 14.09 -15.04
C TYR A 43 1.89 14.79 -14.28
N THR A 44 1.51 15.71 -13.40
CA THR A 44 2.46 16.44 -12.54
C THR A 44 2.83 15.66 -11.28
N HIS A 45 2.01 14.68 -10.89
CA HIS A 45 2.16 13.88 -9.68
C HIS A 45 1.85 12.41 -9.98
N ILE A 46 2.68 11.50 -9.48
CA ILE A 46 2.48 10.06 -9.56
C ILE A 46 2.68 9.49 -8.16
N CYS A 47 1.68 8.82 -7.62
CA CYS A 47 1.77 8.29 -6.27
C CYS A 47 1.13 6.91 -6.11
N ALA A 48 1.57 6.20 -5.07
CA ALA A 48 0.93 4.98 -4.59
C ALA A 48 0.95 4.94 -3.05
N GLY A 49 0.10 4.11 -2.46
CA GLY A 49 0.20 3.83 -1.02
C GLY A 49 1.55 3.21 -0.67
N ALA A 50 2.11 3.53 0.51
CA ALA A 50 3.38 3.04 1.03
C ALA A 50 3.32 1.57 1.52
N SER A 51 2.55 0.73 0.80
CA SER A 51 2.46 -0.72 0.98
C SER A 51 3.68 -1.43 0.35
N ALA A 52 3.77 -2.75 0.52
CA ALA A 52 4.80 -3.56 -0.15
C ALA A 52 4.79 -3.34 -1.67
N PHE A 53 3.59 -3.24 -2.27
CA PHE A 53 3.41 -2.94 -3.69
C PHE A 53 3.97 -1.56 -4.06
N GLY A 54 3.52 -0.48 -3.40
CA GLY A 54 3.96 0.86 -3.76
C GLY A 54 5.43 1.12 -3.47
N LYS A 55 5.97 0.57 -2.37
CA LYS A 55 7.40 0.66 -2.03
C LYS A 55 8.29 -0.10 -3.02
N ASN A 56 7.75 -1.11 -3.68
CA ASN A 56 8.44 -1.87 -4.72
C ASN A 56 8.38 -1.15 -6.09
N LEU A 57 7.22 -0.59 -6.45
CA LEU A 57 6.98 0.01 -7.78
C LEU A 57 7.47 1.45 -7.92
N ILE A 58 7.17 2.32 -6.95
CA ILE A 58 7.38 3.77 -7.06
C ILE A 58 8.85 4.16 -7.29
N PRO A 59 9.84 3.58 -6.58
CA PRO A 59 11.25 3.91 -6.82
C PRO A 59 11.70 3.56 -8.24
N ARG A 60 11.17 2.48 -8.83
CA ARG A 60 11.49 2.06 -10.20
C ARG A 60 10.91 3.04 -11.23
N VAL A 61 9.68 3.51 -11.03
CA VAL A 61 9.06 4.54 -11.87
C VAL A 61 9.86 5.84 -11.79
N ALA A 62 10.21 6.30 -10.58
CA ALA A 62 10.98 7.52 -10.37
C ALA A 62 12.35 7.46 -11.08
N ALA A 63 13.07 6.35 -10.93
CA ALA A 63 14.36 6.15 -11.59
C ALA A 63 14.25 6.17 -13.13
N LYS A 64 13.15 5.65 -13.70
CA LYS A 64 12.93 5.68 -15.15
C LYS A 64 12.51 7.05 -15.68
N LEU A 65 11.97 7.91 -14.82
CA LEU A 65 11.65 9.30 -15.13
C LEU A 65 12.79 10.26 -14.80
N ASP A 66 13.90 9.77 -14.24
CA ASP A 66 15.05 10.56 -13.79
C ASP A 66 14.67 11.64 -12.77
N VAL A 67 13.88 11.26 -11.76
CA VAL A 67 13.44 12.14 -10.67
C VAL A 67 13.66 11.51 -9.30
N ALA A 68 13.92 12.32 -8.27
CA ALA A 68 14.03 11.87 -6.89
C ALA A 68 12.64 11.61 -6.26
N PRO A 69 12.36 10.37 -5.77
CA PRO A 69 11.08 10.09 -5.13
C PRO A 69 11.03 10.53 -3.66
N VAL A 70 9.86 10.98 -3.20
CA VAL A 70 9.59 11.24 -1.77
C VAL A 70 8.83 10.06 -1.16
N SER A 71 9.50 9.26 -0.34
CA SER A 71 8.89 8.06 0.24
C SER A 71 8.16 8.29 1.56
N ASP A 72 7.02 7.59 1.71
CA ASP A 72 6.26 7.42 2.95
C ASP A 72 5.85 8.74 3.61
N ILE A 73 5.23 9.62 2.82
CA ILE A 73 4.73 10.91 3.28
C ILE A 73 3.55 10.73 4.25
N ILE A 74 3.48 11.62 5.23
CA ILE A 74 2.43 11.66 6.26
C ILE A 74 1.58 12.94 6.19
N GLU A 75 2.00 13.93 5.40
CA GLU A 75 1.29 15.21 5.22
C GLU A 75 1.67 15.82 3.87
N ILE A 76 0.76 16.59 3.29
CA ILE A 76 0.98 17.41 2.09
C ILE A 76 0.75 18.87 2.50
N LYS A 77 1.81 19.70 2.47
CA LYS A 77 1.74 21.12 2.82
C LYS A 77 1.42 22.01 1.61
N SER A 78 1.94 21.64 0.46
CA SER A 78 1.71 22.30 -0.83
C SER A 78 1.92 21.26 -1.95
N PRO A 79 1.60 21.57 -3.22
CA PRO A 79 1.81 20.65 -4.33
C PRO A 79 3.25 20.10 -4.45
N ASP A 80 4.24 20.86 -3.99
CA ASP A 80 5.66 20.47 -4.05
C ASP A 80 6.29 20.20 -2.68
N THR A 81 5.55 20.30 -1.57
CA THR A 81 6.11 20.19 -0.22
C THR A 81 5.37 19.15 0.60
N PHE A 82 6.11 18.15 1.07
CA PHE A 82 5.61 16.99 1.78
C PHE A 82 6.25 16.89 3.16
N VAL A 83 5.56 16.24 4.10
CA VAL A 83 6.15 15.87 5.40
C VAL A 83 6.31 14.36 5.45
N ARG A 84 7.46 13.90 5.94
CA ARG A 84 7.73 12.48 6.16
C ARG A 84 8.46 12.27 7.47
N THR A 85 8.37 11.06 8.01
CA THR A 85 9.19 10.64 9.14
C THR A 85 10.47 9.96 8.67
N ILE A 86 11.56 10.14 9.39
CA ILE A 86 12.80 9.35 9.28
C ILE A 86 13.22 8.86 10.68
N TYR A 87 14.27 8.04 10.75
CA TYR A 87 14.74 7.42 12.01
C TYR A 87 13.61 6.78 12.83
N ALA A 88 12.82 5.92 12.18
CA ALA A 88 11.71 5.19 12.80
C ALA A 88 10.66 6.10 13.50
N GLY A 89 10.45 7.32 13.00
CA GLY A 89 9.46 8.25 13.56
C GLY A 89 10.05 9.35 14.43
N ASN A 90 11.32 9.23 14.83
CA ASN A 90 11.95 10.18 15.77
C ASN A 90 12.20 11.56 15.17
N ILE A 91 12.29 11.67 13.85
CA ILE A 91 12.47 12.95 13.17
C ILE A 91 11.37 13.13 12.14
N VAL A 92 10.74 14.30 12.16
CA VAL A 92 9.77 14.76 11.18
C VAL A 92 10.45 15.78 10.27
N CYS A 93 10.52 15.48 8.97
CA CYS A 93 11.16 16.34 7.98
C CYS A 93 10.10 16.91 7.03
N THR A 94 10.18 18.23 6.79
CA THR A 94 9.49 18.85 5.66
C THR A 94 10.43 18.86 4.46
N VAL A 95 9.99 18.30 3.34
CA VAL A 95 10.79 18.11 2.12
C VAL A 95 10.09 18.82 0.97
N LYS A 96 10.79 19.75 0.32
CA LYS A 96 10.36 20.37 -0.94
C LYS A 96 10.93 19.57 -2.12
N CYS A 97 10.08 19.17 -3.05
CA CYS A 97 10.42 18.40 -4.24
C CYS A 97 10.49 19.34 -5.45
N GLU A 98 11.70 19.54 -5.96
CA GLU A 98 11.97 20.43 -7.09
C GLU A 98 11.85 19.72 -8.45
N GLU A 99 11.49 18.44 -8.45
CA GLU A 99 11.33 17.62 -9.65
C GLU A 99 10.15 18.10 -10.50
N ASN A 100 10.26 17.95 -11.83
CA ASN A 100 9.18 18.29 -12.75
C ASN A 100 7.93 17.43 -12.51
N VAL A 101 8.13 16.14 -12.22
CA VAL A 101 7.08 15.20 -11.86
C VAL A 101 7.29 14.73 -10.43
N LYS A 102 6.32 14.98 -9.55
CA LYS A 102 6.39 14.59 -8.14
C LYS A 102 6.05 13.12 -8.02
N VAL A 103 7.05 12.29 -7.76
CA VAL A 103 6.85 10.85 -7.56
C VAL A 103 6.98 10.54 -6.07
N PHE A 104 5.92 10.02 -5.45
CA PHE A 104 5.93 9.81 -4.00
C PHE A 104 5.07 8.63 -3.54
N SER A 105 5.32 8.15 -2.32
CA SER A 105 4.47 7.15 -1.69
C SER A 105 3.82 7.70 -0.42
N VAL A 106 2.57 7.30 -0.18
CA VAL A 106 1.70 7.87 0.85
C VAL A 106 1.47 6.88 1.98
N ARG A 107 1.74 7.28 3.22
CA ARG A 107 1.35 6.48 4.39
C ARG A 107 -0.16 6.52 4.55
N GLY A 108 -0.83 5.43 4.17
CA GLY A 108 -2.30 5.38 4.15
C GLY A 108 -2.96 5.74 5.49
N THR A 109 -2.35 5.34 6.61
CA THR A 109 -2.87 5.63 7.96
C THR A 109 -2.75 7.10 8.40
N SER A 110 -2.11 7.96 7.61
CA SER A 110 -1.95 9.38 7.92
C SER A 110 -2.97 10.28 7.22
N PHE A 111 -3.85 9.71 6.39
CA PHE A 111 -4.84 10.48 5.62
C PHE A 111 -6.23 9.87 5.80
N GLU A 112 -7.23 10.74 5.86
CA GLU A 112 -8.64 10.34 5.86
C GLU A 112 -9.02 9.68 4.54
N ALA A 113 -9.82 8.62 4.63
CA ALA A 113 -10.32 7.92 3.44
C ALA A 113 -11.35 8.79 2.70
N ALA A 114 -11.22 8.86 1.38
CA ALA A 114 -12.22 9.53 0.54
C ALA A 114 -13.56 8.75 0.56
N PRO A 115 -14.71 9.44 0.48
CA PRO A 115 -16.00 8.77 0.34
C PRO A 115 -16.03 7.84 -0.88
N VAL A 116 -16.42 6.59 -0.67
CA VAL A 116 -16.48 5.54 -1.71
C VAL A 116 -17.75 5.59 -2.57
N SER A 117 -18.53 6.66 -2.40
CA SER A 117 -19.78 6.92 -3.13
C SER A 117 -19.88 8.41 -3.45
N GLY A 118 -20.69 8.76 -4.45
CA GLY A 118 -20.87 10.14 -4.91
C GLY A 118 -19.88 10.60 -5.98
N GLY A 119 -18.90 9.76 -6.36
CA GLY A 119 -18.07 9.96 -7.54
C GLY A 119 -18.70 9.41 -8.83
N SER A 120 -18.23 9.89 -9.98
CA SER A 120 -18.71 9.50 -11.31
C SER A 120 -17.59 9.51 -12.36
N ALA A 121 -16.42 8.98 -12.01
CA ALA A 121 -15.25 8.99 -12.88
C ALA A 121 -15.51 8.21 -14.18
N SER A 122 -15.01 8.73 -15.31
CA SER A 122 -15.07 7.99 -16.58
C SER A 122 -14.09 6.81 -16.57
N LEU A 123 -14.52 5.65 -17.08
CA LEU A 123 -13.64 4.50 -17.33
C LEU A 123 -13.08 4.58 -18.75
N GLU A 124 -11.76 4.58 -18.90
CA GLU A 124 -11.08 4.60 -20.20
C GLU A 124 -10.14 3.41 -20.30
N LYS A 125 -10.28 2.59 -21.35
CA LYS A 125 -9.35 1.50 -21.61
C LYS A 125 -8.06 2.07 -22.19
N VAL A 126 -6.93 1.65 -21.65
CA VAL A 126 -5.61 1.98 -22.20
C VAL A 126 -4.95 0.71 -22.71
N THR A 127 -4.26 0.82 -23.84
CA THR A 127 -3.56 -0.30 -24.45
C THR A 127 -2.29 -0.62 -23.65
N PRO A 128 -2.17 -1.82 -23.06
CA PRO A 128 -0.95 -2.26 -22.41
C PRO A 128 0.25 -2.24 -23.38
N PRO A 129 1.44 -1.78 -22.95
CA PRO A 129 2.67 -2.07 -23.70
C PRO A 129 2.92 -3.59 -23.77
N PRO A 130 3.75 -4.05 -24.73
CA PRO A 130 4.17 -5.45 -24.79
C PRO A 130 4.83 -5.89 -23.46
N PRO A 131 4.64 -7.16 -23.04
CA PRO A 131 5.30 -7.71 -21.86
C PRO A 131 6.82 -7.58 -21.93
N VAL A 132 7.45 -7.35 -20.79
CA VAL A 132 8.92 -7.25 -20.70
C VAL A 132 9.55 -8.65 -20.71
N GLY A 133 8.91 -9.62 -20.03
CA GLY A 133 9.28 -11.04 -20.09
C GLY A 133 10.59 -11.37 -19.38
N LEU A 134 11.01 -10.56 -18.41
CA LEU A 134 12.22 -10.81 -17.61
C LEU A 134 11.97 -11.69 -16.38
N SER A 135 10.73 -11.75 -15.92
CA SER A 135 10.31 -12.55 -14.78
C SER A 135 8.86 -13.00 -14.97
N GLU A 136 8.48 -14.02 -14.23
CA GLU A 136 7.16 -14.62 -14.29
C GLU A 136 6.61 -14.79 -12.88
N TRP A 137 5.34 -14.44 -12.72
CA TRP A 137 4.61 -14.74 -11.50
C TRP A 137 4.03 -16.15 -11.59
N ILE A 138 4.46 -17.03 -10.68
CA ILE A 138 4.05 -18.44 -10.67
C ILE A 138 2.88 -18.68 -9.72
N GLU A 139 3.04 -18.37 -8.43
CA GLU A 139 2.01 -18.58 -7.42
C GLU A 139 2.09 -17.59 -6.26
N GLN A 140 0.97 -17.45 -5.54
CA GLN A 140 0.90 -16.74 -4.26
C GLN A 140 0.06 -17.56 -3.27
N LYS A 141 0.64 -17.88 -2.12
CA LYS A 141 -0.05 -18.58 -1.03
C LYS A 141 -0.47 -17.56 0.02
N LEU A 142 -1.78 -17.26 0.04
CA LEU A 142 -2.37 -16.33 0.99
C LEU A 142 -2.98 -17.07 2.18
N THR A 143 -2.68 -16.61 3.39
CA THR A 143 -3.37 -17.05 4.61
C THR A 143 -4.81 -16.52 4.56
N LYS A 144 -5.80 -17.42 4.44
CA LYS A 144 -7.22 -17.02 4.53
C LYS A 144 -7.60 -16.85 6.00
N SER A 145 -8.24 -15.72 6.31
CA SER A 145 -8.83 -15.45 7.62
C SER A 145 -10.23 -14.91 7.42
N ASP A 146 -11.18 -15.36 8.25
CA ASP A 146 -12.52 -14.77 8.31
C ASP A 146 -12.53 -13.42 9.05
N ARG A 147 -11.38 -13.02 9.61
CA ARG A 147 -11.19 -11.77 10.35
C ARG A 147 -10.77 -10.63 9.42
N PRO A 148 -11.06 -9.37 9.79
CA PRO A 148 -10.59 -8.21 9.04
C PRO A 148 -9.08 -8.21 8.83
N GLU A 149 -8.64 -7.63 7.72
CA GLU A 149 -7.22 -7.47 7.43
C GLU A 149 -6.62 -6.37 8.32
N LEU A 150 -5.46 -6.65 8.93
CA LEU A 150 -4.80 -5.81 9.93
C LEU A 150 -4.64 -4.34 9.55
N THR A 151 -4.25 -4.04 8.31
CA THR A 151 -4.03 -2.66 7.82
C THR A 151 -5.32 -1.88 7.59
N SER A 152 -6.47 -2.56 7.57
CA SER A 152 -7.80 -1.97 7.34
C SER A 152 -8.75 -2.06 8.55
N ALA A 153 -8.33 -2.76 9.60
CA ALA A 153 -9.19 -3.05 10.74
C ALA A 153 -9.34 -1.84 11.66
N LYS A 154 -10.59 -1.54 12.06
CA LYS A 154 -10.91 -0.49 13.04
C LYS A 154 -10.53 -0.85 14.47
N VAL A 155 -10.38 -2.14 14.75
CA VAL A 155 -9.99 -2.64 16.06
C VAL A 155 -8.95 -3.72 15.82
N VAL A 156 -7.85 -3.66 16.57
CA VAL A 156 -6.80 -4.68 16.55
C VAL A 156 -6.56 -5.20 17.96
N VAL A 157 -6.76 -6.50 18.14
CA VAL A 157 -6.40 -7.20 19.39
C VAL A 157 -5.02 -7.82 19.18
N SER A 158 -4.00 -7.35 19.90
CA SER A 158 -2.61 -7.75 19.63
C SER A 158 -1.96 -8.52 20.77
N GLY A 159 -1.21 -9.56 20.40
CA GLY A 159 -0.50 -10.45 21.32
C GLY A 159 1.02 -10.36 21.23
N GLY A 160 1.69 -10.92 22.22
CA GLY A 160 3.15 -10.95 22.23
C GLY A 160 3.72 -12.14 22.98
N ARG A 161 5.03 -12.12 23.21
CA ARG A 161 5.76 -13.16 23.95
C ARG A 161 5.14 -13.46 25.33
N GLY A 162 4.50 -12.45 25.94
CA GLY A 162 3.80 -12.58 27.22
C GLY A 162 2.65 -13.61 27.24
N LEU A 163 2.13 -14.01 26.06
CA LEU A 163 1.15 -15.09 25.96
C LEU A 163 1.77 -16.48 26.19
N LYS A 164 3.11 -16.60 26.22
CA LYS A 164 3.89 -17.82 26.52
C LYS A 164 3.75 -18.99 25.53
N SER A 165 2.66 -19.10 24.77
CA SER A 165 2.45 -20.12 23.74
C SER A 165 1.51 -19.61 22.63
N GLY A 166 1.55 -20.28 21.47
CA GLY A 166 0.58 -20.06 20.38
C GLY A 166 -0.85 -20.46 20.75
N GLU A 167 -1.03 -21.46 21.62
CA GLU A 167 -2.36 -21.89 22.09
C GLU A 167 -3.09 -20.77 22.83
N ASN A 168 -2.37 -19.97 23.61
CA ASN A 168 -2.94 -18.86 24.37
C ASN A 168 -3.38 -17.68 23.48
N PHE A 169 -3.01 -17.65 22.19
CA PHE A 169 -3.61 -16.69 21.24
C PHE A 169 -5.12 -16.92 21.05
N LYS A 170 -5.66 -18.09 21.44
CA LYS A 170 -7.10 -18.32 21.49
C LYS A 170 -7.84 -17.22 22.27
N LEU A 171 -7.27 -16.74 23.39
CA LEU A 171 -7.85 -15.65 24.17
C LEU A 171 -8.03 -14.37 23.35
N LEU A 172 -7.08 -14.10 22.45
CA LEU A 172 -7.16 -12.94 21.55
C LEU A 172 -8.13 -13.16 20.41
N TYR A 173 -8.19 -14.38 19.85
CA TYR A 173 -9.17 -14.74 18.84
C TYR A 173 -10.59 -14.60 19.38
N ASP A 174 -10.87 -15.12 20.57
CA ASP A 174 -12.19 -15.04 21.20
C ASP A 174 -12.62 -13.58 21.42
N LEU A 175 -11.71 -12.72 21.91
CA LEU A 175 -11.98 -11.29 22.07
C LEU A 175 -12.17 -10.59 20.71
N ALA A 176 -11.33 -10.89 19.73
CA ALA A 176 -11.41 -10.28 18.41
C ALA A 176 -12.72 -10.62 17.69
N ASP A 177 -13.24 -11.84 17.88
CA ASP A 177 -14.50 -12.27 17.29
C ASP A 177 -15.69 -11.48 17.88
N GLN A 178 -15.66 -11.17 19.18
CA GLN A 178 -16.67 -10.32 19.82
C GLN A 178 -16.61 -8.86 19.35
N LEU A 179 -15.42 -8.38 19.00
CA LEU A 179 -15.20 -6.99 18.58
C LEU A 179 -15.22 -6.81 17.06
N HIS A 180 -15.39 -7.88 16.29
CA HIS A 180 -15.16 -7.90 14.85
C HIS A 180 -13.82 -7.26 14.48
N ALA A 181 -12.77 -7.62 15.23
CA ALA A 181 -11.43 -7.04 15.16
C ALA A 181 -10.45 -7.92 14.39
N ALA A 182 -9.36 -7.32 13.90
CA ALA A 182 -8.20 -8.09 13.45
C ALA A 182 -7.34 -8.53 14.63
N VAL A 183 -6.53 -9.58 14.43
CA VAL A 183 -5.56 -10.05 15.43
C VAL A 183 -4.13 -9.79 14.96
N GLY A 184 -3.39 -9.07 15.81
CA GLY A 184 -1.99 -8.73 15.59
C GLY A 184 -1.05 -9.46 16.53
N ALA A 185 0.24 -9.40 16.22
CA ALA A 185 1.28 -9.97 17.04
C ALA A 185 2.58 -9.16 16.99
N SER A 186 3.31 -9.12 18.11
CA SER A 186 4.68 -8.59 18.10
C SER A 186 5.64 -9.55 17.38
N ARG A 187 6.73 -9.00 16.83
CA ARG A 187 7.82 -9.79 16.23
C ARG A 187 8.33 -10.88 17.16
N ALA A 188 8.38 -10.61 18.47
CA ALA A 188 8.79 -11.59 19.47
C ALA A 188 7.90 -12.84 19.55
N ALA A 189 6.60 -12.73 19.26
CA ALA A 189 5.70 -13.88 19.19
C ALA A 189 5.85 -14.65 17.88
N VAL A 190 6.08 -13.95 16.77
CA VAL A 190 6.36 -14.55 15.46
C VAL A 190 7.67 -15.33 15.48
N ASP A 191 8.75 -14.71 16.00
CA ASP A 191 10.07 -15.35 16.14
C ASP A 191 10.03 -16.58 17.06
N ALA A 192 9.09 -16.60 18.03
CA ALA A 192 8.86 -17.74 18.92
C ALA A 192 7.95 -18.83 18.32
N GLY A 193 7.49 -18.66 17.07
CA GLY A 193 6.62 -19.62 16.38
C GLY A 193 5.17 -19.65 16.90
N PHE A 194 4.73 -18.64 17.65
CA PHE A 194 3.36 -18.63 18.21
C PHE A 194 2.30 -18.37 17.14
N VAL A 195 2.64 -17.55 16.13
CA VAL A 195 1.74 -17.08 15.07
C VAL A 195 2.54 -16.79 13.79
N PRO A 196 1.89 -16.81 12.61
CA PRO A 196 2.56 -16.52 11.34
C PRO A 196 3.01 -15.05 11.21
N ASN A 197 3.97 -14.80 10.32
CA ASN A 197 4.51 -13.48 10.05
C ASN A 197 3.46 -12.47 9.54
N ASP A 198 2.40 -12.94 8.88
CA ASP A 198 1.29 -12.11 8.39
C ASP A 198 0.55 -11.36 9.50
N MET A 199 0.66 -11.82 10.74
CA MET A 199 0.07 -11.18 11.93
C MET A 199 1.02 -10.14 12.56
N GLN A 200 2.27 -10.03 12.09
CA GLN A 200 3.26 -9.16 12.71
C GLN A 200 2.87 -7.68 12.55
N VAL A 201 2.80 -6.97 13.67
CA VAL A 201 2.61 -5.51 13.73
C VAL A 201 3.93 -4.84 14.13
N GLY A 202 4.27 -3.75 13.46
CA GLY A 202 5.46 -2.96 13.74
C GLY A 202 6.26 -2.59 12.48
N GLN A 203 7.46 -2.01 12.68
CA GLN A 203 8.28 -1.46 11.59
C GLN A 203 8.61 -2.47 10.48
N THR A 204 8.88 -3.72 10.85
CA THR A 204 9.20 -4.82 9.93
C THR A 204 7.98 -5.69 9.61
N GLY A 205 6.80 -5.29 10.06
CA GLY A 205 5.53 -5.96 9.79
C GLY A 205 4.53 -4.99 9.19
N LYS A 206 3.27 -5.11 9.59
CA LYS A 206 2.21 -4.21 9.19
C LYS A 206 2.15 -2.99 10.11
N ILE A 207 1.93 -1.83 9.52
CA ILE A 207 1.61 -0.60 10.23
C ILE A 207 0.09 -0.52 10.32
N VAL A 208 -0.44 -0.30 11.51
CA VAL A 208 -1.88 -0.22 11.80
C VAL A 208 -2.18 1.09 12.52
N ALA A 209 -3.38 1.63 12.29
CA ALA A 209 -3.92 2.79 13.00
C ALA A 209 -5.42 2.54 13.28
N PRO A 210 -5.73 1.56 14.16
CA PRO A 210 -7.12 1.25 14.54
C PRO A 210 -7.77 2.42 15.29
#